data_AF-A0A957SC60-F1
#
_entry.id   AF-A0A957SC60-F1
#
_cell.length_a   1.000
_cell.length_b   1.000
_cell.length_c   1.000
_cell.angle_alpha   90.00
_cell.angle_beta   90.00
_cell.angle_gamma   90.00
#
_symmetry.space_group_name_H-M   'P 1'
#
loop_
_entity.id
_entity.type
_entity.pdbx_description
1 polymer ?
#
loop_
_entity_poly.entity_id
_entity_poly.type
_entity_poly.pdbx_seq_one_letter_code
_entity_poly.pdbx_strand_id
1 'polypeptide(L)'
;FVALDFFRRSQQNALPQPGIRSSNNSPTASLRPLLYISIPLLLYLPWLFIMVTQLSTDASYWQGGFKLWEALRHVLISFTSGETVLEPQAIRLLVGYGLVTLAAMSGWVRMRAGRQWLLSLLWLVLPVAGVLMLALFVPKFNERYVMIGLPGLILLWSVGLGTMVDGGKGRGATGLAVMATTILVAGFLWADGNWFGNKAFTKDQWREAARFVVGHMAADEAVVLVSGHAWPVWHYYAPHTPAVRVPELEILNVAAVLDYAEGAALLQKGLMGKSGAWLVGWQDEVVDPMQVTPLHLMQAGQEAPTQRQFWGLTVRHFAQVDAEAISPAIPHVLEPPLAFGHQLELLGHDVMPNGTLLRFWRLPPGVNAIAADLHMVGTLETAAGVAYARLADRRLAGYDFPTFRWQPEQIEVSQMVAADWLGFDGLPGSYQLRLGVYAADGDPAGLDLLDAAGAPLGKRALLDVAVAQLPPLAYELPRQSIPIPVSASATLDKDALEPGQPVDVTITWRLGEPLTVDADLDVQWQNA
;
A
#
# COMPACT_ATOMS: atom_id res chain seq x y z
N PHE A 1 14.99 -10.10 39.46
CA PHE A 1 15.62 -10.36 40.78
C PHE A 1 14.66 -10.86 41.87
N VAL A 2 13.34 -10.56 41.84
CA VAL A 2 12.38 -11.08 42.85
C VAL A 2 11.90 -12.53 42.55
N ALA A 3 11.88 -12.96 41.29
CA ALA A 3 11.44 -14.31 40.91
C ALA A 3 12.47 -15.43 41.24
N LEU A 4 13.76 -15.10 41.33
CA LEU A 4 14.84 -16.06 41.61
C LEU A 4 14.95 -16.40 43.11
N ASP A 5 14.56 -15.48 44.01
CA ASP A 5 14.59 -15.74 45.46
C ASP A 5 13.45 -16.67 45.92
N PHE A 6 12.33 -16.68 45.18
CA PHE A 6 11.21 -17.59 45.43
C PHE A 6 11.57 -19.05 45.12
N PHE A 7 12.32 -19.31 44.05
CA PHE A 7 12.77 -20.66 43.71
C PHE A 7 13.87 -21.18 44.65
N ARG A 8 14.78 -20.31 45.10
CA ARG A 8 15.89 -20.70 45.99
C ARG A 8 15.41 -21.10 47.39
N ARG A 9 14.39 -20.43 47.94
CA ARG A 9 13.81 -20.77 49.25
C ARG A 9 13.00 -22.08 49.24
N SER A 10 12.51 -22.53 48.08
CA SER A 10 11.79 -23.81 47.99
C SER A 10 12.71 -25.04 48.08
N GLN A 11 14.01 -24.89 47.85
CA GLN A 11 14.99 -25.99 47.88
C GLN A 11 15.72 -26.16 49.21
N GLN A 12 15.78 -25.13 50.06
CA GLN A 12 16.56 -25.17 51.31
C GLN A 12 15.80 -25.63 52.56
N ASN A 13 14.47 -25.77 52.50
CA ASN A 13 13.67 -26.32 53.59
C ASN A 13 13.33 -27.80 53.36
N ALA A 14 14.36 -28.65 53.33
CA ALA A 14 14.19 -30.10 53.42
C ALA A 14 13.95 -30.48 54.89
N LEU A 15 12.68 -30.53 55.28
CA LEU A 15 12.24 -31.14 56.55
C LEU A 15 12.51 -32.66 56.54
N PRO A 16 12.76 -33.29 57.70
CA PRO A 16 12.98 -34.73 57.81
C PRO A 16 11.75 -35.51 57.33
N GLN A 17 12.00 -36.51 56.49
CA GLN A 17 11.00 -37.40 55.87
C GLN A 17 10.18 -38.14 56.94
N PRO A 18 8.85 -37.90 57.05
CA PRO A 18 7.95 -38.81 57.74
C PRO A 18 7.61 -39.96 56.79
N GLY A 19 7.62 -41.18 57.33
CA GLY A 19 7.48 -42.43 56.57
C GLY A 19 6.38 -42.43 55.52
N ILE A 20 6.77 -42.72 54.28
CA ILE A 20 5.89 -42.88 53.13
C ILE A 20 5.11 -44.19 53.32
N ARG A 21 3.91 -44.10 53.90
CA ARG A 21 2.82 -45.02 53.58
C ARG A 21 2.44 -44.76 52.12
N SER A 22 2.52 -45.80 51.29
CA SER A 22 2.00 -45.79 49.92
C SER A 22 0.48 -45.66 49.94
N SER A 23 -0.05 -44.45 50.10
CA SER A 23 -1.43 -44.19 49.73
C SER A 23 -1.52 -44.25 48.21
N ASN A 24 -2.21 -45.28 47.70
CA ASN A 24 -2.78 -45.34 46.36
C ASN A 24 -3.74 -44.15 46.16
N ASN A 25 -3.21 -42.94 46.06
CA ASN A 25 -3.95 -41.82 45.51
C ASN A 25 -3.84 -41.97 44.00
N SER A 26 -4.82 -42.66 43.43
CA SER A 26 -5.15 -42.51 42.02
C SER A 26 -5.13 -41.02 41.69
N PRO A 27 -4.45 -40.58 40.62
CA PRO A 27 -4.45 -39.19 40.23
C PRO A 27 -5.85 -38.87 39.71
N THR A 28 -6.79 -38.57 40.61
CA THR A 28 -8.05 -37.94 40.24
C THR A 28 -7.66 -36.57 39.72
N ALA A 29 -7.52 -36.47 38.39
CA ALA A 29 -7.27 -35.23 37.71
C ALA A 29 -8.36 -34.25 38.15
N SER A 30 -8.00 -33.32 39.02
CA SER A 30 -8.90 -32.26 39.47
C SER A 30 -9.42 -31.54 38.23
N LEU A 31 -10.73 -31.53 38.02
CA LEU A 31 -11.37 -30.80 36.90
C LEU A 31 -11.32 -29.28 37.10
N ARG A 32 -10.87 -28.80 38.27
CA ARG A 32 -10.82 -27.36 38.61
C ARG A 32 -10.03 -26.50 37.60
N PRO A 33 -8.84 -26.90 37.10
CA PRO A 33 -8.12 -26.14 36.09
C PRO A 33 -8.89 -26.02 34.77
N LEU A 34 -9.61 -27.07 34.36
CA LEU A 34 -10.45 -27.04 33.16
C LEU A 34 -11.64 -26.10 33.35
N LEU A 35 -12.23 -26.04 34.55
CA LEU A 35 -13.26 -25.07 34.90
C LEU A 35 -12.75 -23.62 34.82
N TYR A 36 -11.53 -23.34 35.29
CA TYR A 36 -10.95 -21.99 35.21
C TYR A 36 -10.64 -21.54 33.77
N ILE A 37 -10.29 -22.47 32.87
CA ILE A 37 -10.05 -22.16 31.45
C ILE A 37 -11.37 -22.01 30.68
N SER A 38 -12.39 -22.79 31.02
CA SER A 38 -13.69 -22.75 30.33
C SER A 38 -14.51 -21.49 30.63
N ILE A 39 -14.38 -20.88 31.81
CA ILE A 39 -15.11 -19.65 32.14
C ILE A 39 -14.76 -18.50 31.17
N PRO A 40 -13.48 -18.11 30.96
CA PRO A 40 -13.13 -17.13 29.94
C PRO A 40 -13.61 -17.53 28.55
N LEU A 41 -13.43 -18.78 28.14
CA LEU A 41 -13.88 -19.24 26.81
C LEU A 41 -15.38 -19.04 26.60
N LEU A 42 -16.19 -19.33 27.63
CA LEU A 42 -17.64 -19.12 27.60
C LEU A 42 -17.99 -17.62 27.55
N LEU A 43 -17.27 -16.78 28.29
CA LEU A 43 -17.45 -15.31 28.24
C LEU A 43 -17.07 -14.72 26.87
N TYR A 44 -16.18 -15.37 26.13
CA TYR A 44 -15.79 -14.98 24.77
C TYR A 44 -16.71 -15.54 23.66
N LEU A 45 -17.63 -16.46 23.98
CA LEU A 45 -18.50 -17.08 22.98
C LEU A 45 -19.34 -16.06 22.16
N PRO A 46 -19.94 -15.01 22.76
CA PRO A 46 -20.67 -14.00 21.98
C PRO A 46 -19.78 -13.25 20.98
N TRP A 47 -18.52 -13.01 21.35
CA TRP A 47 -17.55 -12.34 20.47
C TRP A 47 -17.10 -13.24 19.32
N LEU A 48 -17.04 -14.56 19.53
CA LEU A 48 -16.73 -15.50 18.46
C LEU A 48 -17.74 -15.39 17.31
N PHE A 49 -19.02 -15.24 17.63
CA PHE A 49 -20.06 -15.04 16.61
C PHE A 49 -19.82 -13.75 15.81
N ILE A 50 -19.56 -12.62 16.50
CA ILE A 50 -19.24 -11.34 15.85
C ILE A 50 -17.99 -11.47 14.97
N MET A 51 -16.93 -12.12 15.48
CA MET A 51 -15.69 -12.33 14.72
C MET A 51 -15.91 -13.13 13.44
N VAL A 52 -16.71 -14.21 13.49
CA VAL A 52 -17.01 -15.02 12.31
C VAL A 52 -17.77 -14.20 11.27
N THR A 53 -18.75 -13.39 11.69
CA THR A 53 -19.49 -12.52 10.76
C THR A 53 -18.64 -11.40 10.17
N GLN A 54 -17.69 -10.85 10.94
CA GLN A 54 -16.76 -9.84 10.42
C GLN A 54 -15.72 -10.44 9.48
N LEU A 55 -15.23 -11.65 9.76
CA LEU A 55 -14.27 -12.32 8.88
C LEU A 55 -14.80 -12.50 7.45
N SER A 56 -16.12 -12.70 7.28
CA SER A 56 -16.74 -12.84 5.95
C SER A 56 -17.07 -11.52 5.25
N THR A 57 -17.15 -10.40 5.98
CA THR A 57 -17.62 -9.11 5.45
C THR A 57 -16.53 -8.07 5.31
N ASP A 58 -15.44 -8.22 6.06
CA ASP A 58 -14.35 -7.27 6.05
C ASP A 58 -13.60 -7.31 4.70
N ALA A 59 -13.64 -6.21 3.98
CA ALA A 59 -12.97 -5.99 2.70
C ALA A 59 -11.79 -4.99 2.83
N SER A 60 -11.13 -4.92 3.99
CA SER A 60 -10.02 -3.98 4.21
C SER A 60 -8.67 -4.37 3.58
N TYR A 61 -8.61 -5.46 2.81
CA TYR A 61 -7.39 -5.97 2.19
C TYR A 61 -7.65 -6.48 0.76
N TRP A 62 -6.66 -6.33 -0.11
CA TRP A 62 -6.64 -6.97 -1.42
C TRP A 62 -6.69 -8.49 -1.28
N GLN A 63 -7.49 -9.12 -2.13
CA GLN A 63 -7.46 -10.58 -2.24
C GLN A 63 -6.12 -10.98 -2.87
N GLY A 64 -5.40 -11.88 -2.18
CA GLY A 64 -4.11 -12.39 -2.64
C GLY A 64 -3.89 -13.82 -2.17
N GLY A 65 -2.96 -14.51 -2.80
CA GLY A 65 -2.56 -15.85 -2.38
C GLY A 65 -1.77 -15.79 -1.07
N PHE A 66 -2.20 -16.56 -0.06
CA PHE A 66 -1.42 -16.71 1.16
C PHE A 66 -0.14 -17.51 0.90
N LYS A 67 1.00 -16.87 1.10
CA LYS A 67 2.32 -17.49 0.94
C LYS A 67 2.89 -17.86 2.31
N LEU A 68 2.75 -19.13 2.67
CA LEU A 68 3.16 -19.65 3.98
C LEU A 68 4.63 -19.31 4.34
N TRP A 69 5.54 -19.38 3.36
CA TRP A 69 6.95 -19.07 3.60
C TRP A 69 7.19 -17.59 3.94
N GLU A 70 6.53 -16.66 3.24
CA GLU A 70 6.63 -15.22 3.54
C GLU A 70 6.07 -14.93 4.93
N ALA A 71 4.92 -15.53 5.27
CA ALA A 71 4.32 -15.40 6.60
C ALA A 71 5.25 -15.92 7.70
N LEU A 72 5.82 -17.12 7.56
CA LEU A 72 6.76 -17.68 8.53
C LEU A 72 8.02 -16.82 8.69
N ARG A 73 8.56 -16.32 7.58
CA ARG A 73 9.70 -15.40 7.58
C ARG A 73 9.37 -14.12 8.35
N HIS A 74 8.21 -13.52 8.11
CA HIS A 74 7.77 -12.30 8.81
C HIS A 74 7.58 -12.54 10.31
N VAL A 75 7.02 -13.69 10.72
CA VAL A 75 6.95 -14.08 12.15
C VAL A 75 8.33 -14.15 12.79
N LEU A 76 9.27 -14.84 12.14
CA LEU A 76 10.63 -15.00 12.67
C LEU A 76 11.34 -13.63 12.79
N ILE A 77 11.20 -12.78 11.78
CA ILE A 77 11.77 -11.42 11.79
C ILE A 77 11.13 -10.59 12.90
N SER A 78 9.80 -10.51 12.97
CA SER A 78 9.09 -9.70 13.96
C SER A 78 9.41 -10.13 15.39
N PHE A 79 9.52 -11.44 15.66
CA PHE A 79 9.85 -11.95 17.01
C PHE A 79 11.27 -11.67 17.47
N THR A 80 12.20 -11.46 16.53
CA THR A 80 13.63 -11.36 16.83
C THR A 80 14.20 -9.96 16.62
N SER A 81 13.74 -9.27 15.58
CA SER A 81 14.25 -7.98 15.12
C SER A 81 13.19 -6.88 15.14
N GLY A 82 11.91 -7.22 15.37
CA GLY A 82 10.79 -6.27 15.26
C GLY A 82 10.53 -5.83 13.82
N GLU A 83 9.75 -4.75 13.66
CA GLU A 83 9.40 -4.13 12.38
C GLU A 83 10.33 -2.95 12.02
N THR A 84 11.37 -2.71 12.82
CA THR A 84 12.27 -1.54 12.72
C THR A 84 13.67 -1.91 12.25
N VAL A 85 13.79 -3.06 11.61
CA VAL A 85 15.01 -3.52 10.94
C VAL A 85 14.62 -3.87 9.51
N LEU A 86 15.36 -3.35 8.54
CA LEU A 86 15.08 -3.65 7.12
C LEU A 86 15.16 -5.15 6.89
N GLU A 87 14.21 -5.70 6.14
CA GLU A 87 14.08 -7.15 5.95
C GLU A 87 15.38 -7.84 5.51
N PRO A 88 16.17 -7.33 4.53
CA PRO A 88 17.44 -7.95 4.16
C PRO A 88 18.45 -8.03 5.31
N GLN A 89 18.43 -7.05 6.21
CA GLN A 89 19.30 -7.03 7.40
C GLN A 89 18.77 -8.01 8.45
N ALA A 90 17.46 -8.04 8.68
CA ALA A 90 16.81 -8.96 9.60
C ALA A 90 17.04 -10.42 9.20
N ILE A 91 16.97 -10.76 7.91
CA ILE A 91 17.27 -12.11 7.41
C ILE A 91 18.70 -12.55 7.77
N ARG A 92 19.69 -11.64 7.70
CA ARG A 92 21.07 -11.94 8.11
C ARG A 92 21.16 -12.15 9.63
N LEU A 93 20.46 -11.32 10.41
CA LEU A 93 20.40 -11.48 11.87
C LEU A 93 19.68 -12.76 12.29
N LEU A 94 18.70 -13.24 11.53
CA LEU A 94 18.01 -14.51 11.82
C LEU A 94 18.98 -15.69 11.96
N VAL A 95 20.10 -15.69 11.23
CA VAL A 95 21.15 -16.70 11.40
C VAL A 95 21.73 -16.64 12.81
N GLY A 96 22.07 -15.44 13.30
CA GLY A 96 22.55 -15.21 14.66
C GLY A 96 21.53 -15.61 15.72
N TYR A 97 20.27 -15.21 15.56
CA TYR A 97 19.19 -15.60 16.47
C TYR A 97 18.89 -17.10 16.45
N GLY A 98 19.04 -17.74 15.29
CA GLY A 98 18.97 -19.20 15.16
C GLY A 98 20.05 -19.89 15.99
N LEU A 99 21.31 -19.42 15.90
CA LEU A 99 22.41 -19.95 16.71
C LEU A 99 22.19 -19.73 18.21
N VAL A 100 21.69 -18.56 18.62
CA VAL A 100 21.33 -18.29 20.02
C VAL A 100 20.23 -19.24 20.50
N THR A 101 19.21 -19.47 19.68
CA THR A 101 18.11 -20.38 19.99
C THR A 101 18.61 -21.82 20.16
N LEU A 102 19.50 -22.30 19.27
CA LEU A 102 20.14 -23.60 19.40
C LEU A 102 20.98 -23.71 20.67
N ALA A 103 21.74 -22.66 21.02
CA ALA A 103 22.48 -22.62 22.27
C ALA A 103 21.56 -22.73 23.49
N ALA A 104 20.45 -21.98 23.51
CA ALA A 104 19.44 -22.05 24.56
C ALA A 104 18.82 -23.46 24.68
N MET A 105 18.48 -24.09 23.55
CA MET A 105 17.96 -25.47 23.53
C MET A 105 18.94 -26.48 24.15
N SER A 106 20.25 -26.29 23.98
CA SER A 106 21.26 -27.15 24.62
C SER A 106 21.22 -27.08 26.15
N GLY A 107 20.85 -25.93 26.72
CA GLY A 107 20.62 -25.77 28.16
C GLY A 107 19.41 -26.57 28.65
N TRP A 108 18.30 -26.52 27.92
CA TRP A 108 17.10 -27.33 28.21
C TRP A 108 17.37 -28.84 28.20
N VAL A 109 18.17 -29.31 27.23
CA VAL A 109 18.58 -30.73 27.15
C VAL A 109 19.41 -31.11 28.39
N ARG A 110 20.32 -30.25 28.84
CA ARG A 110 21.14 -30.48 30.04
C ARG A 110 20.33 -30.54 31.33
N MET A 111 19.29 -29.71 31.44
CA MET A 111 18.39 -29.75 32.60
C MET A 111 17.54 -31.02 32.68
N ARG A 112 17.40 -31.79 31.59
CA ARG A 112 16.38 -32.85 31.46
C ARG A 112 14.98 -32.33 31.80
N ALA A 113 14.67 -31.11 31.35
CA ALA A 113 13.49 -30.33 31.74
C ALA A 113 12.18 -30.82 31.11
N GLY A 114 11.85 -32.10 31.31
CA GLY A 114 10.77 -32.88 30.67
C GLY A 114 9.55 -32.09 30.19
N ARG A 115 8.59 -31.79 31.07
CA ARG A 115 7.34 -31.13 30.64
C ARG A 115 7.47 -29.61 30.42
N GLN A 116 8.51 -28.98 30.97
CA GLN A 116 8.66 -27.52 30.96
C GLN A 116 9.11 -26.99 29.59
N TRP A 117 10.03 -27.70 28.91
CA TRP A 117 10.43 -27.32 27.54
C TRP A 117 9.25 -27.47 26.58
N LEU A 118 8.45 -28.55 26.75
CA LEU A 118 7.26 -28.80 25.94
C LEU A 118 6.22 -27.71 26.13
N LEU A 119 5.98 -27.24 27.36
CA LEU A 119 5.06 -26.12 27.61
C LEU A 119 5.53 -24.83 26.93
N SER A 120 6.83 -24.51 27.00
CA SER A 120 7.38 -23.31 26.35
C SER A 120 7.27 -23.41 24.82
N LEU A 121 7.55 -24.58 24.26
CA LEU A 121 7.42 -24.83 22.83
C LEU A 121 5.96 -24.78 22.37
N LEU A 122 5.04 -25.39 23.12
CA LEU A 122 3.61 -25.33 22.80
C LEU A 122 3.08 -23.89 22.88
N TRP A 123 3.51 -23.11 23.87
CA TRP A 123 3.13 -21.69 23.94
C TRP A 123 3.66 -20.89 22.75
N LEU A 124 4.86 -21.21 22.25
CA LEU A 124 5.38 -20.59 21.04
C LEU A 124 4.64 -21.03 19.77
N VAL A 125 4.53 -22.33 19.55
CA VAL A 125 4.11 -22.91 18.27
C VAL A 125 2.60 -22.88 18.08
N LEU A 126 1.81 -23.11 19.14
CA LEU A 126 0.37 -23.31 19.01
C LEU A 126 -0.38 -22.04 18.57
N PRO A 127 -0.07 -20.83 19.08
CA PRO A 127 -0.65 -19.59 18.55
C PRO A 127 -0.21 -19.29 17.12
N VAL A 128 1.08 -19.50 16.80
CA VAL A 128 1.61 -19.29 15.45
C VAL A 128 0.90 -20.22 14.46
N ALA A 129 0.85 -21.52 14.75
CA ALA A 129 0.17 -22.50 13.92
C ALA A 129 -1.33 -22.23 13.79
N GLY A 130 -2.00 -21.81 14.87
CA GLY A 130 -3.43 -21.47 14.85
C GLY A 130 -3.74 -20.29 13.94
N VAL A 131 -2.96 -19.20 14.02
CA VAL A 131 -3.14 -18.03 13.15
C VAL A 131 -2.77 -18.34 11.70
N LEU A 132 -1.69 -19.08 11.46
CA LEU A 132 -1.33 -19.49 10.08
C LEU A 132 -2.37 -20.42 9.47
N MET A 133 -2.96 -21.32 10.27
CA MET A 133 -4.07 -22.16 9.81
C MET A 133 -5.30 -21.32 9.46
N LEU A 134 -5.64 -20.32 10.27
CA LEU A 134 -6.71 -19.37 9.93
C LEU A 134 -6.39 -18.59 8.65
N ALA A 135 -5.13 -18.17 8.50
CA ALA A 135 -4.66 -17.43 7.33
C ALA A 135 -4.72 -18.23 6.01
N LEU A 136 -4.73 -19.57 6.08
CA LEU A 136 -4.95 -20.43 4.91
C LEU A 136 -6.38 -20.35 4.39
N PHE A 137 -7.36 -20.03 5.24
CA PHE A 137 -8.77 -19.90 4.85
C PHE A 137 -9.15 -18.45 4.54
N VAL A 138 -8.59 -17.50 5.29
CA VAL A 138 -8.77 -16.07 5.08
C VAL A 138 -7.38 -15.48 4.97
N PRO A 139 -6.87 -15.15 3.77
CA PRO A 139 -5.47 -14.77 3.52
C PRO A 139 -5.11 -13.37 4.06
N LYS A 140 -5.51 -13.08 5.30
CA LYS A 140 -5.23 -11.88 6.08
C LYS A 140 -4.27 -12.25 7.19
N PHE A 141 -2.99 -12.01 6.96
CA PHE A 141 -1.95 -12.29 7.93
C PHE A 141 -1.21 -11.00 8.31
N ASN A 142 -1.04 -10.79 9.62
CA ASN A 142 -0.12 -9.81 10.18
C ASN A 142 0.55 -10.43 11.42
N GLU A 143 1.85 -10.23 11.54
CA GLU A 143 2.73 -10.75 12.60
C GLU A 143 2.24 -10.40 14.02
N ARG A 144 1.56 -9.27 14.21
CA ARG A 144 1.00 -8.89 15.51
C ARG A 144 -0.01 -9.91 16.05
N TYR A 145 -0.70 -10.65 15.17
CA TYR A 145 -1.67 -11.67 15.58
C TYR A 145 -1.01 -12.86 16.27
N VAL A 146 0.26 -13.13 15.98
CA VAL A 146 1.01 -14.21 16.63
C VAL A 146 1.84 -13.75 17.82
N MET A 147 1.87 -12.44 18.14
CA MET A 147 2.64 -11.88 19.26
C MET A 147 2.40 -12.58 20.60
N ILE A 148 1.22 -13.19 20.80
CA ILE A 148 0.90 -13.99 21.99
C ILE A 148 1.80 -15.23 22.17
N GLY A 149 2.49 -15.69 21.11
CA GLY A 149 3.49 -16.76 21.16
C GLY A 149 4.88 -16.31 21.63
N LEU A 150 5.17 -15.00 21.59
CA LEU A 150 6.48 -14.43 21.96
C LEU A 150 6.95 -14.82 23.38
N PRO A 151 6.09 -14.87 24.43
CA PRO A 151 6.50 -15.31 25.76
C PRO A 151 7.12 -16.72 25.77
N GLY A 152 6.63 -17.64 24.92
CA GLY A 152 7.19 -18.99 24.80
C GLY A 152 8.64 -18.97 24.30
N LEU A 153 8.96 -18.09 23.35
CA LEU A 153 10.32 -17.89 22.86
C LEU A 153 11.24 -17.27 23.93
N ILE A 154 10.75 -16.26 24.65
CA ILE A 154 11.51 -15.62 25.74
C ILE A 154 11.80 -16.63 26.86
N LEU A 155 10.84 -17.50 27.21
CA LEU A 155 11.05 -18.58 28.16
C LEU A 155 12.10 -19.58 27.67
N LEU A 156 12.05 -19.96 26.39
CA LEU A 156 13.03 -20.85 25.79
C LEU A 156 14.44 -20.26 25.91
N TRP A 157 14.63 -18.99 25.55
CA TRP A 157 15.92 -18.31 25.67
C TRP A 157 16.37 -18.14 27.11
N SER A 158 15.52 -17.58 27.98
CA SER A 158 15.90 -17.22 29.35
C SER A 158 16.28 -18.43 30.20
N VAL A 159 15.46 -19.48 30.20
CA VAL A 159 15.75 -20.71 30.97
C VAL A 159 16.92 -21.46 30.34
N GLY A 160 16.93 -21.59 29.01
CA GLY A 160 17.99 -22.29 28.29
C GLY A 160 19.37 -21.69 28.54
N LEU A 161 19.52 -20.38 28.34
CA LEU A 161 20.78 -19.67 28.58
C LEU A 161 21.09 -19.57 30.09
N GLY A 162 20.10 -19.34 30.95
CA GLY A 162 20.28 -19.29 32.40
C GLY A 162 20.88 -20.58 32.96
N THR A 163 20.47 -21.73 32.45
CA THR A 163 21.00 -23.03 32.92
C THR A 163 22.42 -23.31 32.48
N MET A 164 22.86 -22.71 31.37
CA MET A 164 24.26 -22.73 30.97
C MET A 164 25.14 -21.89 31.90
N VAL A 165 24.58 -20.82 32.49
CA VAL A 165 25.24 -20.01 33.52
C VAL A 165 25.28 -20.76 34.85
N ASP A 166 24.14 -21.26 35.33
CA ASP A 166 24.00 -21.91 36.64
C ASP A 166 24.69 -23.29 36.70
N GLY A 167 24.76 -24.00 35.58
CA GLY A 167 25.32 -25.35 35.47
C GLY A 167 26.83 -25.45 35.72
N GLY A 168 27.53 -24.32 35.85
CA GLY A 168 28.79 -24.16 36.60
C GLY A 168 30.04 -24.99 36.22
N LYS A 169 29.99 -25.91 35.26
CA LYS A 169 31.09 -26.87 35.03
C LYS A 169 32.13 -26.47 33.97
N GLY A 170 32.01 -25.29 33.34
CA GLY A 170 33.03 -24.80 32.42
C GLY A 170 32.84 -23.35 32.00
N ARG A 171 33.92 -22.54 32.11
CA ARG A 171 33.96 -21.11 31.73
C ARG A 171 33.42 -20.84 30.31
N GLY A 172 33.56 -21.80 29.39
CA GLY A 172 33.06 -21.70 28.02
C GLY A 172 31.54 -21.65 27.89
N ALA A 173 30.79 -22.42 28.70
CA ALA A 173 29.32 -22.43 28.61
C ALA A 173 28.71 -21.11 29.12
N THR A 174 29.25 -20.58 30.21
CA THR A 174 28.90 -19.26 30.73
C THR A 174 29.26 -18.17 29.72
N GLY A 175 30.46 -18.22 29.13
CA GLY A 175 30.88 -17.27 28.09
C GLY A 175 29.95 -17.26 26.87
N LEU A 176 29.56 -18.44 26.39
CA LEU A 176 28.60 -18.59 25.29
C LEU A 176 27.22 -18.02 25.66
N ALA A 177 26.73 -18.29 26.86
CA ALA A 177 25.44 -17.77 27.31
C ALA A 177 25.43 -16.24 27.44
N VAL A 178 26.52 -15.67 27.97
CA VAL A 178 26.71 -14.20 28.04
C VAL A 178 26.77 -13.61 26.64
N MET A 179 27.58 -14.17 25.74
CA MET A 179 27.67 -13.71 24.35
C MET A 179 26.31 -13.77 23.64
N ALA A 180 25.59 -14.87 23.78
CA ALA A 180 24.26 -15.04 23.20
C ALA A 180 23.25 -14.00 23.75
N THR A 181 23.27 -13.75 25.06
CA THR A 181 22.44 -12.73 25.69
C THR A 181 22.81 -11.34 25.20
N THR A 182 24.10 -11.03 25.08
CA THR A 182 24.59 -9.75 24.54
C THR A 182 24.13 -9.55 23.10
N ILE A 183 24.18 -10.59 22.25
CA ILE A 183 23.67 -10.53 20.87
C ILE A 183 22.17 -10.20 20.86
N LEU A 184 21.36 -10.86 21.69
CA LEU A 184 19.93 -10.57 21.80
C LEU A 184 19.66 -9.11 22.21
N VAL A 185 20.32 -8.67 23.28
CA VAL A 185 20.13 -7.31 23.81
C VAL A 185 20.62 -6.26 22.81
N ALA A 186 21.77 -6.47 22.17
CA ALA A 186 22.29 -5.56 21.16
C ALA A 186 21.35 -5.47 19.94
N GLY A 187 20.77 -6.59 19.53
CA GLY A 187 19.78 -6.63 18.45
C GLY A 187 18.51 -5.84 18.79
N PHE A 188 17.95 -6.01 19.99
CA PHE A 188 16.79 -5.24 20.43
C PHE A 188 17.09 -3.75 20.60
N LEU A 189 18.24 -3.39 21.19
CA LEU A 189 18.65 -1.98 21.30
C LEU A 189 18.86 -1.34 19.92
N TRP A 190 19.33 -2.11 18.95
CA TRP A 190 19.48 -1.63 17.58
C TRP A 190 18.13 -1.38 16.91
N ALA A 191 17.17 -2.31 17.07
CA ALA A 191 15.80 -2.14 16.59
C ALA A 191 15.12 -0.92 17.24
N ASP A 192 15.28 -0.73 18.55
CA ASP A 192 14.78 0.45 19.26
C ASP A 192 15.45 1.74 18.76
N GLY A 193 16.77 1.71 18.55
CA GLY A 193 17.51 2.84 17.99
C GLY A 193 17.00 3.24 16.60
N ASN A 194 16.67 2.26 15.76
CA ASN A 194 16.09 2.52 14.45
C ASN A 194 14.69 3.13 14.55
N TRP A 195 13.84 2.67 15.47
CA TRP A 195 12.49 3.21 15.67
C TRP A 195 12.48 4.71 15.92
N PHE A 196 13.41 5.20 16.74
CA PHE A 196 13.47 6.62 17.12
C PHE A 196 14.39 7.45 16.22
N GLY A 197 15.40 6.85 15.60
CA GLY A 197 16.46 7.56 14.89
C GLY A 197 16.43 7.44 13.37
N ASN A 198 15.78 6.42 12.81
CA ASN A 198 15.81 6.16 11.37
C ASN A 198 14.51 6.63 10.69
N LYS A 199 14.66 7.56 9.74
CA LYS A 199 13.53 8.12 8.99
C LYS A 199 12.71 7.08 8.23
N ALA A 200 13.31 5.95 7.85
CA ALA A 200 12.60 4.87 7.15
C ALA A 200 11.45 4.26 7.97
N PHE A 201 11.49 4.38 9.31
CA PHE A 201 10.44 3.88 10.22
C PHE A 201 9.61 5.02 10.83
N THR A 202 9.65 6.21 10.22
CA THR A 202 8.82 7.34 10.65
C THR A 202 7.35 6.96 10.48
N LYS A 203 6.53 7.28 11.48
CA LYS A 203 5.07 7.10 11.41
C LYS A 203 4.40 8.28 10.72
N ASP A 204 3.15 8.05 10.31
CA ASP A 204 2.30 9.09 9.73
C ASP A 204 2.14 10.28 10.68
N GLN A 205 2.39 11.48 10.16
CA GLN A 205 2.49 12.73 10.93
C GLN A 205 1.13 13.41 11.16
N TRP A 206 0.14 12.64 11.62
CA TRP A 206 -1.23 13.12 11.82
C TRP A 206 -1.33 14.31 12.77
N ARG A 207 -0.54 14.29 13.84
CA ARG A 207 -0.51 15.37 14.84
C ARG A 207 -0.04 16.69 14.24
N GLU A 208 1.04 16.64 13.46
CA GLU A 208 1.64 17.79 12.81
C GLU A 208 0.75 18.31 11.68
N ALA A 209 0.18 17.42 10.87
CA ALA A 209 -0.73 17.76 9.79
C ALA A 209 -2.01 18.43 10.32
N ALA A 210 -2.67 17.83 11.32
CA ALA A 210 -3.87 18.41 11.93
C ALA A 210 -3.59 19.79 12.55
N ARG A 211 -2.49 19.93 13.30
CA ARG A 211 -2.10 21.23 13.87
C ARG A 211 -1.81 22.27 12.77
N PHE A 212 -1.17 21.86 11.68
CA PHE A 212 -0.87 22.74 10.57
C PHE A 212 -2.16 23.23 9.90
N VAL A 213 -3.04 22.32 9.49
CA VAL A 213 -4.32 22.66 8.85
C VAL A 213 -5.14 23.57 9.76
N VAL A 214 -5.36 23.19 11.03
CA VAL A 214 -6.15 24.00 11.98
C VAL A 214 -5.54 25.39 12.19
N GLY A 215 -4.21 25.53 12.13
CA GLY A 215 -3.53 26.81 12.29
C GLY A 215 -3.58 27.72 11.06
N HIS A 216 -3.91 27.19 9.88
CA HIS A 216 -3.92 27.94 8.61
C HIS A 216 -5.32 28.05 7.97
N MET A 217 -6.27 27.24 8.43
CA MET A 217 -7.63 27.20 7.91
C MET A 217 -8.44 28.43 8.33
N ALA A 218 -9.17 29.02 7.37
CA ALA A 218 -10.14 30.08 7.64
C ALA A 218 -11.48 29.52 8.16
N ALA A 219 -12.30 30.37 8.77
CA ALA A 219 -13.56 29.93 9.40
C ALA A 219 -14.61 29.39 8.40
N ASP A 220 -14.53 29.86 7.16
CA ASP A 220 -15.38 29.52 6.02
C ASP A 220 -14.76 28.44 5.11
N GLU A 221 -13.68 27.79 5.54
CA GLU A 221 -13.12 26.63 4.87
C GLU A 221 -13.63 25.32 5.49
N ALA A 222 -13.38 24.22 4.79
CA ALA A 222 -13.66 22.86 5.27
C ALA A 222 -12.40 21.99 5.19
N VAL A 223 -12.36 20.95 6.02
CA VAL A 223 -11.39 19.86 5.87
C VAL A 223 -12.06 18.73 5.13
N VAL A 224 -11.41 18.20 4.09
CA VAL A 224 -11.84 17.04 3.33
C VAL A 224 -10.85 15.91 3.61
N LEU A 225 -11.34 14.79 4.13
CA LEU A 225 -10.56 13.57 4.31
C LEU A 225 -10.86 12.63 3.14
N VAL A 226 -9.85 12.41 2.29
CA VAL A 226 -9.90 11.30 1.34
C VAL A 226 -9.61 10.05 2.13
N SER A 227 -10.54 9.11 2.09
CA SER A 227 -10.62 7.96 3.00
C SER A 227 -11.24 8.29 4.36
N GLY A 228 -12.57 8.17 4.44
CA GLY A 228 -13.34 8.45 5.64
C GLY A 228 -12.90 7.69 6.89
N HIS A 229 -12.15 6.58 6.76
CA HIS A 229 -11.62 5.80 7.89
C HIS A 229 -10.47 6.53 8.60
N ALA A 230 -9.96 7.61 8.02
CA ALA A 230 -9.05 8.54 8.67
C ALA A 230 -9.75 9.40 9.75
N TRP A 231 -11.08 9.42 9.80
CA TRP A 231 -11.83 10.27 10.71
C TRP A 231 -11.47 10.08 12.20
N PRO A 232 -11.30 8.86 12.75
CA PRO A 232 -10.96 8.70 14.17
C PRO A 232 -9.63 9.35 14.54
N VAL A 233 -8.61 9.25 13.68
CA VAL A 233 -7.30 9.85 13.94
C VAL A 233 -7.33 11.37 13.76
N TRP A 234 -8.06 11.86 12.75
CA TRP A 234 -8.30 13.30 12.59
C TRP A 234 -9.02 13.88 13.82
N HIS A 235 -10.14 13.28 14.21
CA HIS A 235 -10.96 13.72 15.34
C HIS A 235 -10.18 13.71 16.66
N TYR A 236 -9.26 12.76 16.84
CA TYR A 236 -8.38 12.73 18.01
C TYR A 236 -7.47 13.97 18.10
N TYR A 237 -6.92 14.45 16.98
CA TYR A 237 -6.00 15.59 16.96
C TYR A 237 -6.66 16.95 16.71
N ALA A 238 -7.84 16.97 16.10
CA ALA A 238 -8.63 18.17 15.80
C ALA A 238 -10.12 17.96 16.14
N PRO A 239 -10.48 17.73 17.43
CA PRO A 239 -11.84 17.35 17.82
C PRO A 239 -12.90 18.42 17.54
N HIS A 240 -12.49 19.68 17.38
CA HIS A 240 -13.37 20.83 17.14
C HIS A 240 -13.43 21.25 15.67
N THR A 241 -12.72 20.53 14.78
CA THR A 241 -12.69 20.82 13.35
C THR A 241 -13.37 19.66 12.62
N PRO A 242 -14.67 19.76 12.32
CA PRO A 242 -15.36 18.71 11.57
C PRO A 242 -14.74 18.58 10.17
N ALA A 243 -14.77 17.37 9.63
CA ALA A 243 -14.27 17.09 8.31
C ALA A 243 -15.32 16.40 7.45
N VAL A 244 -15.36 16.78 6.18
CA VAL A 244 -16.09 16.08 5.11
C VAL A 244 -15.34 14.79 4.81
N ARG A 245 -16.01 13.65 4.87
CA ARG A 245 -15.40 12.33 4.68
C ARG A 245 -15.79 11.81 3.30
N VAL A 246 -14.80 11.48 2.47
CA VAL A 246 -15.03 11.05 1.09
C VAL A 246 -14.25 9.76 0.80
N PRO A 247 -14.92 8.61 0.60
CA PRO A 247 -16.31 8.31 0.98
C PRO A 247 -16.49 8.22 2.51
N GLU A 248 -17.74 8.18 2.98
CA GLU A 248 -18.09 8.04 4.41
C GLU A 248 -17.88 6.61 4.93
N LEU A 249 -16.62 6.19 5.07
CA LEU A 249 -16.25 4.85 5.54
C LEU A 249 -15.72 4.85 6.98
N GLU A 250 -16.20 3.97 7.86
CA GLU A 250 -15.63 3.84 9.22
C GLU A 250 -14.34 3.00 9.23
N ILE A 251 -14.26 2.02 8.33
CA ILE A 251 -13.14 1.09 8.17
C ILE A 251 -12.75 1.12 6.70
N LEU A 252 -11.45 1.02 6.42
CA LEU A 252 -10.96 0.94 5.06
C LEU A 252 -11.65 -0.22 4.32
N ASN A 253 -12.19 0.05 3.14
CA ASN A 253 -12.81 -0.95 2.29
C ASN A 253 -12.26 -0.80 0.87
N VAL A 254 -11.53 -1.80 0.42
CA VAL A 254 -10.84 -1.79 -0.87
C VAL A 254 -11.79 -1.96 -2.07
N ALA A 255 -13.04 -2.34 -1.82
CA ALA A 255 -14.10 -2.43 -2.81
C ALA A 255 -14.97 -1.17 -2.86
N ALA A 256 -14.87 -0.29 -1.86
CA ALA A 256 -15.59 1.00 -1.83
C ALA A 256 -14.71 2.09 -2.44
N VAL A 257 -14.44 1.95 -3.74
CA VAL A 257 -13.71 2.96 -4.52
C VAL A 257 -14.68 4.06 -4.92
N LEU A 258 -14.22 5.30 -4.76
CA LEU A 258 -14.94 6.50 -5.11
C LEU A 258 -15.01 6.65 -6.63
N ASP A 259 -16.22 6.62 -7.18
CA ASP A 259 -16.45 6.95 -8.58
C ASP A 259 -16.61 8.46 -8.79
N TYR A 260 -16.52 8.90 -10.06
CA TYR A 260 -16.57 10.32 -10.42
C TYR A 260 -17.85 11.03 -9.93
N ALA A 261 -19.01 10.39 -10.08
CA ALA A 261 -20.30 10.99 -9.77
C ALA A 261 -20.58 11.00 -8.26
N GLU A 262 -20.26 9.91 -7.55
CA GLU A 262 -20.40 9.85 -6.10
C GLU A 262 -19.49 10.87 -5.40
N GLY A 263 -18.22 10.96 -5.85
CA GLY A 263 -17.26 11.95 -5.35
C GLY A 263 -17.77 13.38 -5.48
N ALA A 264 -18.36 13.72 -6.63
CA ALA A 264 -18.96 15.03 -6.87
C ALA A 264 -20.10 15.31 -5.87
N ALA A 265 -21.02 14.36 -5.70
CA ALA A 265 -22.20 14.53 -4.85
C ALA A 265 -21.82 14.72 -3.38
N LEU A 266 -20.86 13.94 -2.87
CA LEU A 266 -20.38 14.04 -1.48
C LEU A 266 -19.66 15.38 -1.25
N LEU A 267 -18.77 15.78 -2.17
CA LEU A 267 -18.04 17.02 -2.07
C LEU A 267 -18.93 18.25 -2.17
N GLN A 268 -19.82 18.30 -3.18
CA GLN A 268 -20.76 19.40 -3.36
C GLN A 268 -21.57 19.61 -2.07
N LYS A 269 -22.17 18.55 -1.54
CA LYS A 269 -22.92 18.60 -0.28
C LYS A 269 -22.06 19.08 0.89
N GLY A 270 -20.84 18.57 1.02
CA GLY A 270 -19.92 18.89 2.13
C GLY A 270 -19.33 20.29 2.08
N LEU A 271 -19.25 20.89 0.88
CA LEU A 271 -18.62 22.18 0.63
C LEU A 271 -19.61 23.32 0.39
N MET A 272 -20.92 23.06 0.46
CA MET A 272 -21.93 24.12 0.36
C MET A 272 -21.67 25.25 1.37
N GLY A 273 -21.56 26.48 0.85
CA GLY A 273 -21.30 27.68 1.64
C GLY A 273 -19.86 27.81 2.16
N LYS A 274 -18.92 27.02 1.62
CA LYS A 274 -17.49 27.10 1.92
C LYS A 274 -16.75 27.82 0.81
N SER A 275 -15.72 28.58 1.16
CA SER A 275 -14.88 29.33 0.20
C SER A 275 -13.57 28.60 -0.14
N GLY A 276 -13.26 27.53 0.59
CA GLY A 276 -12.04 26.75 0.40
C GLY A 276 -12.07 25.41 1.12
N ALA A 277 -11.12 24.55 0.76
CA ALA A 277 -10.99 23.20 1.28
C ALA A 277 -9.52 22.84 1.54
N TRP A 278 -9.28 22.19 2.69
CA TRP A 278 -8.03 21.51 3.00
C TRP A 278 -8.22 20.02 2.77
N LEU A 279 -7.59 19.50 1.72
CA LEU A 279 -7.60 18.09 1.40
C LEU A 279 -6.49 17.39 2.19
N VAL A 280 -6.87 16.38 2.97
CA VAL A 280 -5.93 15.51 3.70
C VAL A 280 -6.09 14.10 3.18
N GLY A 281 -5.04 13.58 2.53
CA GLY A 281 -5.00 12.21 2.01
C GLY A 281 -4.18 11.30 2.91
N TRP A 282 -4.73 10.12 3.17
CA TRP A 282 -4.06 9.02 3.86
C TRP A 282 -4.57 7.69 3.33
N GLN A 283 -3.69 6.92 2.70
CA GLN A 283 -4.09 5.72 1.98
C GLN A 283 -5.21 6.03 0.96
N ASP A 284 -5.21 7.26 0.42
CA ASP A 284 -6.18 7.73 -0.55
C ASP A 284 -6.08 6.94 -1.85
N GLU A 285 -4.91 6.41 -2.17
CA GLU A 285 -4.68 5.52 -3.31
C GLU A 285 -5.53 4.23 -3.29
N VAL A 286 -6.07 3.84 -2.12
CA VAL A 286 -6.92 2.65 -1.99
C VAL A 286 -8.39 2.95 -2.32
N VAL A 287 -8.90 4.08 -1.85
CA VAL A 287 -10.33 4.45 -1.96
C VAL A 287 -10.60 5.46 -3.08
N ASP A 288 -9.60 6.25 -3.47
CA ASP A 288 -9.63 7.22 -4.54
C ASP A 288 -8.39 7.05 -5.45
N PRO A 289 -8.15 5.84 -6.00
CA PRO A 289 -7.02 5.55 -6.90
C PRO A 289 -7.01 6.41 -8.17
N MET A 290 -8.16 6.99 -8.52
CA MET A 290 -8.35 7.84 -9.69
C MET A 290 -8.18 9.32 -9.40
N GLN A 291 -7.95 9.70 -8.14
CA GLN A 291 -7.79 11.08 -7.71
C GLN A 291 -9.02 11.95 -8.09
N VAL A 292 -10.23 11.39 -7.94
CA VAL A 292 -11.54 12.03 -8.17
C VAL A 292 -11.74 13.21 -7.23
N THR A 293 -11.39 13.06 -5.95
CA THR A 293 -11.58 14.11 -4.95
C THR A 293 -10.78 15.36 -5.29
N PRO A 294 -9.45 15.29 -5.52
CA PRO A 294 -8.72 16.47 -5.95
C PRO A 294 -9.09 16.93 -7.36
N LEU A 295 -9.51 16.05 -8.27
CA LEU A 295 -9.97 16.47 -9.59
C LEU A 295 -11.16 17.44 -9.48
N HIS A 296 -12.18 17.09 -8.70
CA HIS A 296 -13.33 17.96 -8.46
C HIS A 296 -12.94 19.29 -7.80
N LEU A 297 -12.04 19.24 -6.81
CA LEU A 297 -11.53 20.46 -6.15
C LEU A 297 -10.73 21.36 -7.11
N MET A 298 -9.99 20.77 -8.05
CA MET A 298 -9.27 21.52 -9.10
C MET A 298 -10.22 22.12 -10.15
N GLN A 299 -11.34 21.46 -10.46
CA GLN A 299 -12.36 22.00 -11.36
C GLN A 299 -13.16 23.13 -10.72
N ALA A 300 -13.39 23.06 -9.41
CA ALA A 300 -14.22 24.00 -8.67
C ALA A 300 -13.45 25.15 -8.01
N GLY A 301 -12.12 25.11 -7.95
CA GLY A 301 -11.33 26.12 -7.24
C GLY A 301 -9.89 26.24 -7.73
N GLN A 302 -9.06 26.88 -6.92
CA GLN A 302 -7.64 27.10 -7.22
C GLN A 302 -6.77 26.47 -6.15
N GLU A 303 -5.88 25.57 -6.56
CA GLU A 303 -4.91 25.00 -5.63
C GLU A 303 -3.89 26.05 -5.21
N ALA A 304 -3.79 26.28 -3.90
CA ALA A 304 -2.81 27.15 -3.29
C ALA A 304 -1.54 26.35 -2.92
N PRO A 305 -0.34 26.91 -3.14
CA PRO A 305 0.90 26.20 -2.86
C PRO A 305 1.06 25.92 -1.37
N THR A 306 1.20 24.64 -1.03
CA THR A 306 1.46 24.20 0.36
C THR A 306 2.95 23.89 0.51
N GLN A 307 3.68 24.71 1.29
CA GLN A 307 5.15 24.57 1.44
C GLN A 307 5.59 23.43 2.36
N ARG A 308 4.65 22.74 3.03
CA ARG A 308 4.96 21.75 4.06
C ARG A 308 4.50 20.37 3.63
N GLN A 309 5.42 19.41 3.69
CA GLN A 309 5.15 17.99 3.51
C GLN A 309 5.06 17.29 4.86
N PHE A 310 4.28 16.21 4.90
CA PHE A 310 4.08 15.39 6.07
C PHE A 310 4.39 13.95 5.72
N TRP A 311 5.10 13.25 6.61
CA TRP A 311 5.39 11.84 6.37
C TRP A 311 4.09 11.03 6.37
N GLY A 312 3.90 10.21 5.33
CA GLY A 312 2.74 9.32 5.17
C GLY A 312 1.40 10.02 4.90
N LEU A 313 1.39 11.35 4.71
CA LEU A 313 0.18 12.14 4.52
C LEU A 313 0.35 13.17 3.42
N THR A 314 -0.69 13.36 2.62
CA THR A 314 -0.77 14.48 1.69
C THR A 314 -1.66 15.58 2.29
N VAL A 315 -1.24 16.83 2.17
CA VAL A 315 -2.03 18.00 2.58
C VAL A 315 -1.99 19.00 1.44
N ARG A 316 -3.16 19.35 0.91
CA ARG A 316 -3.34 20.30 -0.20
C ARG A 316 -4.39 21.33 0.18
N HIS A 317 -4.24 22.55 -0.31
CA HIS A 317 -5.17 23.65 -0.03
C HIS A 317 -5.80 24.12 -1.33
N PHE A 318 -7.13 24.23 -1.35
CA PHE A 318 -7.90 24.74 -2.46
C PHE A 318 -8.65 25.99 -1.99
N ALA A 319 -8.33 27.13 -2.57
CA ALA A 319 -9.01 28.40 -2.32
C ALA A 319 -10.03 28.69 -3.42
N GLN A 320 -10.98 29.59 -3.14
CA GLN A 320 -12.02 30.01 -4.09
C GLN A 320 -12.82 28.83 -4.64
N VAL A 321 -13.14 27.86 -3.78
CA VAL A 321 -13.92 26.69 -4.16
C VAL A 321 -15.38 27.08 -4.34
N ASP A 322 -15.91 26.85 -5.53
CA ASP A 322 -17.33 26.95 -5.86
C ASP A 322 -17.98 25.57 -5.82
N ALA A 323 -18.70 25.26 -4.74
CA ALA A 323 -19.38 23.98 -4.58
C ALA A 323 -20.44 23.72 -5.66
N GLU A 324 -21.02 24.77 -6.27
CA GLU A 324 -22.00 24.61 -7.35
C GLU A 324 -21.35 24.20 -8.67
N ALA A 325 -20.06 24.49 -8.85
CA ALA A 325 -19.27 24.06 -9.99
C ALA A 325 -18.85 22.58 -9.91
N ILE A 326 -18.90 21.96 -8.73
CA ILE A 326 -18.68 20.52 -8.55
C ILE A 326 -19.88 19.78 -9.15
N SER A 327 -19.64 19.05 -10.24
CA SER A 327 -20.70 18.40 -11.02
C SER A 327 -20.42 16.91 -11.21
N PRO A 328 -21.44 16.05 -11.10
CA PRO A 328 -21.33 14.64 -11.49
C PRO A 328 -21.37 14.44 -13.01
N ALA A 329 -21.67 15.49 -13.79
CA ALA A 329 -21.80 15.40 -15.23
C ALA A 329 -20.45 15.39 -15.95
N ILE A 330 -20.33 14.58 -16.99
CA ILE A 330 -19.15 14.52 -17.85
C ILE A 330 -19.13 15.79 -18.74
N PRO A 331 -18.01 16.55 -18.80
CA PRO A 331 -17.96 17.80 -19.56
C PRO A 331 -18.20 17.66 -21.08
N HIS A 332 -17.52 16.72 -21.74
CA HIS A 332 -17.76 16.41 -23.15
C HIS A 332 -18.12 14.94 -23.31
N VAL A 333 -19.42 14.69 -23.49
CA VAL A 333 -19.99 13.35 -23.71
C VAL A 333 -19.89 12.98 -25.18
N LEU A 334 -19.51 11.73 -25.45
CA LEU A 334 -19.56 11.12 -26.78
C LEU A 334 -20.97 10.58 -27.02
N GLU A 335 -21.59 11.00 -28.13
CA GLU A 335 -22.90 10.51 -28.55
C GLU A 335 -22.81 9.89 -29.96
N PRO A 336 -22.83 8.55 -30.10
CA PRO A 336 -22.89 7.54 -29.03
C PRO A 336 -21.54 7.32 -28.31
N PRO A 337 -21.55 6.69 -27.12
CA PRO A 337 -20.33 6.20 -26.47
C PRO A 337 -19.57 5.20 -27.35
N LEU A 338 -18.24 5.14 -27.18
CA LEU A 338 -17.39 4.23 -27.93
C LEU A 338 -17.25 2.89 -27.19
N ALA A 339 -17.79 1.81 -27.77
CA ALA A 339 -17.81 0.49 -27.15
C ALA A 339 -16.62 -0.37 -27.59
N PHE A 340 -15.88 -0.93 -26.63
CA PHE A 340 -14.74 -1.83 -26.85
C PHE A 340 -15.11 -3.26 -26.43
N GLY A 341 -15.21 -4.17 -27.40
CA GLY A 341 -15.35 -5.61 -27.19
C GLY A 341 -16.56 -6.03 -26.34
N HIS A 342 -17.64 -5.24 -26.35
CA HIS A 342 -18.83 -5.37 -25.48
C HIS A 342 -18.54 -5.37 -23.97
N GLN A 343 -17.34 -4.97 -23.55
CA GLN A 343 -16.91 -5.04 -22.15
C GLN A 343 -16.75 -3.66 -21.52
N LEU A 344 -16.51 -2.63 -22.33
CA LEU A 344 -16.12 -1.31 -21.85
C LEU A 344 -16.67 -0.23 -22.78
N GLU A 345 -17.12 0.88 -22.21
CA GLU A 345 -17.52 2.09 -22.93
C GLU A 345 -16.62 3.27 -22.53
N LEU A 346 -16.15 4.03 -23.53
CA LEU A 346 -15.66 5.38 -23.34
C LEU A 346 -16.83 6.35 -23.53
N LEU A 347 -17.20 7.03 -22.45
CA LEU A 347 -18.34 7.95 -22.39
C LEU A 347 -17.98 9.36 -22.85
N GLY A 348 -16.73 9.77 -22.71
CA GLY A 348 -16.31 11.14 -22.93
C GLY A 348 -14.84 11.40 -22.64
N HIS A 349 -14.36 12.58 -23.00
CA HIS A 349 -13.01 13.04 -22.69
C HIS A 349 -12.98 14.56 -22.50
N ASP A 350 -11.98 15.06 -21.79
CA ASP A 350 -11.80 16.51 -21.62
C ASP A 350 -10.31 16.84 -21.44
N VAL A 351 -9.92 18.09 -21.73
CA VAL A 351 -8.56 18.57 -21.45
C VAL A 351 -8.65 19.72 -20.46
N MET A 352 -8.16 19.47 -19.26
CA MET A 352 -8.09 20.49 -18.22
C MET A 352 -7.17 21.66 -18.64
N PRO A 353 -7.32 22.86 -18.06
CA PRO A 353 -6.46 24.00 -18.35
C PRO A 353 -4.95 23.76 -18.13
N ASN A 354 -4.59 22.79 -17.28
CA ASN A 354 -3.21 22.38 -17.05
C ASN A 354 -2.69 21.35 -18.09
N GLY A 355 -3.49 21.01 -19.11
CA GLY A 355 -3.16 20.03 -20.14
C GLY A 355 -3.41 18.57 -19.75
N THR A 356 -3.95 18.29 -18.56
CA THR A 356 -4.33 16.93 -18.17
C THR A 356 -5.50 16.44 -19.01
N LEU A 357 -5.32 15.32 -19.72
CA LEU A 357 -6.37 14.63 -20.46
C LEU A 357 -7.18 13.76 -19.49
N LEU A 358 -8.47 14.04 -19.41
CA LEU A 358 -9.47 13.25 -18.70
C LEU A 358 -10.19 12.34 -19.69
N ARG A 359 -10.45 11.09 -19.30
CA ARG A 359 -11.32 10.16 -20.03
C ARG A 359 -12.27 9.48 -19.06
N PHE A 360 -13.51 9.32 -19.46
CA PHE A 360 -14.59 8.82 -18.61
C PHE A 360 -15.05 7.48 -19.14
N TRP A 361 -14.90 6.45 -18.33
CA TRP A 361 -15.16 5.08 -18.71
C TRP A 361 -16.30 4.49 -17.89
N ARG A 362 -16.94 3.45 -18.42
CA ARG A 362 -17.98 2.69 -17.71
C ARG A 362 -18.07 1.26 -18.23
N LEU A 363 -18.53 0.36 -17.38
CA LEU A 363 -19.00 -0.97 -17.81
C LEU A 363 -20.37 -0.84 -18.53
N PRO A 364 -20.53 -1.38 -19.76
CA PRO A 364 -21.80 -1.36 -20.45
C PRO A 364 -22.93 -2.00 -19.62
N PRO A 365 -24.20 -1.60 -19.83
CA PRO A 365 -25.33 -2.25 -19.18
C PRO A 365 -25.32 -3.77 -19.40
N GLY A 366 -25.43 -4.54 -18.31
CA GLY A 366 -25.40 -6.01 -18.33
C GLY A 366 -24.01 -6.64 -18.15
N VAL A 367 -22.94 -5.85 -18.13
CA VAL A 367 -21.59 -6.30 -17.78
C VAL A 367 -21.38 -6.09 -16.29
N ASN A 368 -21.31 -7.19 -15.52
CA ASN A 368 -21.14 -7.12 -14.06
C ASN A 368 -19.67 -7.07 -13.61
N ALA A 369 -18.75 -7.57 -14.43
CA ALA A 369 -17.32 -7.58 -14.15
C ALA A 369 -16.54 -7.85 -15.45
N ILE A 370 -15.30 -7.36 -15.50
CA ILE A 370 -14.32 -7.72 -16.54
C ILE A 370 -13.32 -8.68 -15.90
N ALA A 371 -13.03 -9.81 -16.56
CA ALA A 371 -12.09 -10.79 -16.00
C ALA A 371 -10.63 -10.40 -16.21
N ALA A 372 -10.34 -9.76 -17.34
CA ALA A 372 -9.00 -9.31 -17.71
C ALA A 372 -8.69 -7.93 -17.14
N ASP A 373 -7.40 -7.63 -16.97
CA ASP A 373 -6.94 -6.27 -16.74
C ASP A 373 -6.71 -5.56 -18.07
N LEU A 374 -7.58 -4.60 -18.40
CA LEU A 374 -7.51 -3.84 -19.64
C LEU A 374 -6.51 -2.67 -19.53
N HIS A 375 -5.75 -2.54 -20.59
CA HIS A 375 -4.74 -1.53 -20.81
C HIS A 375 -5.11 -0.69 -22.04
N MET A 376 -4.47 0.47 -22.15
CA MET A 376 -4.58 1.33 -23.32
C MET A 376 -3.21 1.68 -23.88
N VAL A 377 -3.22 1.89 -25.19
CA VAL A 377 -2.08 2.44 -25.95
C VAL A 377 -2.65 3.32 -27.05
N GLY A 378 -1.88 4.31 -27.47
CA GLY A 378 -2.34 5.21 -28.53
C GLY A 378 -1.24 5.98 -29.20
N THR A 379 -1.62 6.67 -30.27
CA THR A 379 -0.75 7.60 -31.01
C THR A 379 -1.49 8.91 -31.16
N LEU A 380 -0.81 10.00 -30.81
CA LEU A 380 -1.30 11.34 -31.03
C LEU A 380 -0.81 11.81 -32.40
N GLU A 381 -1.72 12.27 -33.23
CA GLU A 381 -1.44 12.83 -34.55
C GLU A 381 -1.84 14.31 -34.57
N THR A 382 -1.09 15.13 -35.31
CA THR A 382 -1.48 16.52 -35.58
C THR A 382 -2.70 16.57 -36.50
N ALA A 383 -3.33 17.74 -36.65
CA ALA A 383 -4.40 17.96 -37.62
C ALA A 383 -4.01 17.62 -39.09
N ALA A 384 -2.71 17.58 -39.41
CA ALA A 384 -2.18 17.17 -40.71
C ALA A 384 -1.97 15.64 -40.85
N GLY A 385 -2.31 14.84 -39.83
CA GLY A 385 -2.11 13.39 -39.80
C GLY A 385 -0.66 12.97 -39.50
N VAL A 386 0.21 13.91 -39.10
CA VAL A 386 1.59 13.60 -38.72
C VAL A 386 1.62 13.09 -37.29
N ALA A 387 2.20 11.91 -37.07
CA ALA A 387 2.42 11.38 -35.73
C ALA A 387 3.26 12.35 -34.90
N TYR A 388 2.75 12.71 -33.73
CA TYR A 388 3.33 13.69 -32.83
C TYR A 388 3.92 13.04 -31.58
N ALA A 389 3.11 12.21 -30.90
CA ALA A 389 3.52 11.52 -29.69
C ALA A 389 2.92 10.11 -29.64
N ARG A 390 3.55 9.22 -28.86
CA ARG A 390 3.02 7.90 -28.58
C ARG A 390 2.65 7.82 -27.11
N LEU A 391 1.43 7.37 -26.86
CA LEU A 391 0.99 7.01 -25.52
C LEU A 391 1.62 5.67 -25.13
N ALA A 392 2.36 5.66 -24.01
CA ALA A 392 2.90 4.45 -23.41
C ALA A 392 1.78 3.49 -22.98
N ASP A 393 2.12 2.20 -22.95
CA ASP A 393 1.25 1.18 -22.36
C ASP A 393 0.97 1.51 -20.89
N ARG A 394 -0.32 1.54 -20.53
CA ARG A 394 -0.77 1.76 -19.15
C ARG A 394 -2.18 1.23 -18.94
N ARG A 395 -2.51 0.97 -17.67
CA ARG A 395 -3.88 0.73 -17.21
C ARG A 395 -4.79 1.90 -17.56
N LEU A 396 -6.08 1.61 -17.76
CA LEU A 396 -7.07 2.62 -18.15
C LEU A 396 -7.20 3.73 -17.10
N ALA A 397 -7.22 3.39 -15.81
CA ALA A 397 -7.37 4.30 -14.67
C ALA A 397 -6.09 4.32 -13.80
N GLY A 398 -6.22 4.52 -12.49
CA GLY A 398 -5.10 4.47 -11.54
C GLY A 398 -4.36 3.15 -11.59
N TYR A 399 -3.04 3.17 -11.40
CA TYR A 399 -2.23 1.94 -11.52
C TYR A 399 -2.70 0.88 -10.54
N ASP A 400 -3.04 1.21 -9.29
CA ASP A 400 -3.53 0.23 -8.31
C ASP A 400 -5.02 -0.14 -8.46
N PHE A 401 -5.69 0.34 -9.51
CA PHE A 401 -7.11 0.10 -9.77
C PHE A 401 -7.37 -0.55 -11.15
N PRO A 402 -6.99 -1.83 -11.30
CA PRO A 402 -7.22 -2.59 -12.52
C PRO A 402 -8.72 -2.76 -12.83
N THR A 403 -9.04 -2.91 -14.11
CA THR A 403 -10.43 -2.93 -14.61
C THR A 403 -11.30 -4.06 -14.07
N PHE A 404 -10.72 -5.19 -13.63
CA PHE A 404 -11.50 -6.27 -13.00
C PHE A 404 -12.09 -5.88 -11.64
N ARG A 405 -11.71 -4.72 -11.08
CA ARG A 405 -12.27 -4.17 -9.84
C ARG A 405 -13.40 -3.17 -10.05
N TRP A 406 -13.61 -2.72 -11.29
CA TRP A 406 -14.62 -1.72 -11.61
C TRP A 406 -16.01 -2.27 -11.31
N GLN A 407 -16.89 -1.41 -10.78
CA GLN A 407 -18.27 -1.81 -10.51
C GLN A 407 -19.18 -1.40 -11.68
N PRO A 408 -20.31 -2.11 -11.85
CA PRO A 408 -21.33 -1.70 -12.80
C PRO A 408 -21.84 -0.29 -12.51
N GLU A 409 -22.20 0.44 -13.56
CA GLU A 409 -22.80 1.79 -13.48
C GLU A 409 -21.90 2.90 -12.94
N GLN A 410 -20.71 2.59 -12.40
CA GLN A 410 -19.72 3.58 -11.96
C GLN A 410 -19.03 4.26 -13.14
N ILE A 411 -18.79 5.56 -13.00
CA ILE A 411 -18.01 6.35 -13.96
C ILE A 411 -16.57 6.43 -13.45
N GLU A 412 -15.68 5.78 -14.17
CA GLU A 412 -14.27 5.68 -13.84
C GLU A 412 -13.52 6.74 -14.64
N VAL A 413 -12.91 7.70 -13.95
CA VAL A 413 -12.16 8.78 -14.60
C VAL A 413 -10.68 8.42 -14.65
N SER A 414 -10.07 8.60 -15.82
CA SER A 414 -8.63 8.48 -15.95
C SER A 414 -7.95 9.76 -16.33
N GLN A 415 -6.93 10.11 -15.56
CA GLN A 415 -6.15 11.32 -15.71
C GLN A 415 -4.82 11.01 -16.38
N MET A 416 -4.40 11.86 -17.30
CA MET A 416 -3.08 11.80 -17.89
C MET A 416 -2.50 13.19 -18.04
N VAL A 417 -1.45 13.47 -17.28
CA VAL A 417 -0.76 14.76 -17.32
C VAL A 417 -0.20 15.00 -18.72
N ALA A 418 -0.13 16.27 -19.15
CA ALA A 418 0.32 16.65 -20.48
C ALA A 418 1.60 15.92 -20.94
N ALA A 419 2.60 15.84 -20.06
CA ALA A 419 3.88 15.19 -20.36
C ALA A 419 3.75 13.72 -20.80
N ASP A 420 2.74 12.99 -20.30
CA ASP A 420 2.55 11.57 -20.60
C ASP A 420 1.92 11.31 -21.98
N TRP A 421 1.17 12.26 -22.54
CA TRP A 421 0.43 12.06 -23.81
C TRP A 421 0.78 13.05 -24.93
N LEU A 422 1.22 14.27 -24.58
CA LEU A 422 1.77 15.25 -25.51
C LEU A 422 3.30 15.20 -25.57
N GLY A 423 3.95 14.55 -24.61
CA GLY A 423 5.40 14.66 -24.40
C GLY A 423 5.78 15.92 -23.62
N PHE A 424 7.04 16.01 -23.20
CA PHE A 424 7.54 17.12 -22.40
C PHE A 424 7.41 18.48 -23.09
N ASP A 425 7.61 18.54 -24.42
CA ASP A 425 7.52 19.76 -25.23
C ASP A 425 6.19 19.88 -25.98
N GLY A 426 5.10 19.39 -25.36
CA GLY A 426 3.76 19.52 -25.90
C GLY A 426 3.48 20.94 -26.40
N LEU A 427 2.86 21.08 -27.57
CA LEU A 427 2.46 22.38 -28.11
C LEU A 427 0.94 22.56 -27.96
N PRO A 428 0.45 23.80 -27.77
CA PRO A 428 -0.96 24.09 -27.94
C PRO A 428 -1.40 23.78 -29.38
N GLY A 429 -2.58 23.19 -29.54
CA GLY A 429 -3.10 22.82 -30.85
C GLY A 429 -4.23 21.81 -30.82
N SER A 430 -4.74 21.51 -32.01
CA SER A 430 -5.69 20.42 -32.23
C SER A 430 -4.96 19.16 -32.66
N TYR A 431 -5.27 18.07 -31.96
CA TYR A 431 -4.69 16.75 -32.15
C TYR A 431 -5.79 15.71 -32.32
N GLN A 432 -5.44 14.62 -32.98
CA GLN A 432 -6.25 13.42 -33.05
C GLN A 432 -5.56 12.29 -32.31
N LEU A 433 -6.18 11.81 -31.23
CA LEU A 433 -5.69 10.69 -30.45
C LEU A 433 -6.30 9.39 -31.00
N ARG A 434 -5.44 8.51 -31.52
CA ARG A 434 -5.80 7.15 -31.93
C ARG A 434 -5.62 6.20 -30.76
N LEU A 435 -6.70 5.89 -30.06
CA LEU A 435 -6.69 5.11 -28.83
C LEU A 435 -7.11 3.66 -29.09
N GLY A 436 -6.40 2.68 -28.54
CA GLY A 436 -6.90 1.30 -28.48
C GLY A 436 -6.78 0.73 -27.09
N VAL A 437 -7.69 -0.19 -26.79
CA VAL A 437 -7.80 -0.89 -25.51
C VAL A 437 -7.53 -2.36 -25.74
N TYR A 438 -6.78 -3.02 -24.87
CA TYR A 438 -6.47 -4.45 -24.98
C TYR A 438 -6.38 -5.10 -23.60
N ALA A 439 -6.51 -6.42 -23.52
CA ALA A 439 -6.25 -7.17 -22.30
C ALA A 439 -4.74 -7.38 -22.11
N ALA A 440 -4.21 -7.16 -20.91
CA ALA A 440 -2.77 -7.26 -20.61
C ALA A 440 -2.14 -8.62 -20.97
N ASP A 441 -2.91 -9.70 -20.87
CA ASP A 441 -2.54 -11.08 -21.21
C ASP A 441 -3.05 -11.51 -22.60
N GLY A 442 -3.66 -10.59 -23.36
CA GLY A 442 -4.33 -10.84 -24.64
C GLY A 442 -3.57 -10.32 -25.86
N ASP A 443 -4.32 -10.14 -26.96
CA ASP A 443 -3.80 -9.60 -28.22
C ASP A 443 -3.51 -8.09 -28.09
N PRO A 444 -2.25 -7.64 -28.19
CA PRO A 444 -1.88 -6.23 -28.08
C PRO A 444 -2.44 -5.38 -29.23
N ALA A 445 -2.98 -5.99 -30.29
CA ALA A 445 -3.62 -5.25 -31.37
C ALA A 445 -4.88 -4.49 -30.90
N GLY A 446 -5.55 -4.97 -29.84
CA GLY A 446 -6.74 -4.33 -29.28
C GLY A 446 -8.02 -5.17 -29.30
N LEU A 447 -8.98 -4.76 -28.48
CA LEU A 447 -10.39 -5.10 -28.56
C LEU A 447 -11.02 -4.42 -29.78
N ASP A 448 -12.04 -5.04 -30.35
CA ASP A 448 -12.79 -4.44 -31.44
C ASP A 448 -13.62 -3.25 -30.92
N LEU A 449 -13.51 -2.12 -31.61
CA LEU A 449 -14.41 -0.99 -31.49
C LEU A 449 -15.72 -1.35 -32.20
N LEU A 450 -16.85 -1.15 -31.55
CA LEU A 450 -18.15 -1.59 -32.04
C LEU A 450 -19.06 -0.41 -32.35
N ASP A 451 -19.89 -0.55 -33.39
CA ASP A 451 -20.98 0.39 -33.66
C ASP A 451 -22.22 0.11 -32.80
N ALA A 452 -23.26 0.92 -32.98
CA ALA A 452 -24.52 0.76 -32.25
C ALA A 452 -25.26 -0.56 -32.53
N ALA A 453 -24.95 -1.24 -33.63
CA ALA A 453 -25.48 -2.56 -33.98
C ALA A 453 -24.58 -3.72 -33.50
N GLY A 454 -23.43 -3.41 -32.89
CA GLY A 454 -22.43 -4.39 -32.45
C GLY A 454 -21.49 -4.86 -33.56
N ALA A 455 -21.46 -4.22 -34.72
CA ALA A 455 -20.54 -4.56 -35.79
C ALA A 455 -19.15 -3.92 -35.55
N PRO A 456 -18.04 -4.63 -35.86
CA PRO A 456 -16.70 -4.12 -35.63
C PRO A 456 -16.33 -3.00 -36.62
N LEU A 457 -15.86 -1.87 -36.09
CA LEU A 457 -15.38 -0.69 -36.80
C LEU A 457 -13.84 -0.62 -36.91
N GLY A 458 -13.13 -1.58 -36.29
CA GLY A 458 -11.67 -1.60 -36.17
C GLY A 458 -11.24 -1.82 -34.73
N LYS A 459 -9.98 -1.50 -34.39
CA LYS A 459 -9.43 -1.67 -33.02
C LYS A 459 -8.97 -0.36 -32.38
N ARG A 460 -9.20 0.78 -33.04
CA ARG A 460 -8.74 2.10 -32.62
C ARG A 460 -9.86 3.12 -32.72
N ALA A 461 -10.13 3.81 -31.62
CA ALA A 461 -10.97 4.99 -31.55
C ALA A 461 -10.18 6.22 -31.98
N LEU A 462 -10.85 7.18 -32.62
CA LEU A 462 -10.31 8.50 -32.93
C LEU A 462 -10.98 9.50 -32.00
N LEU A 463 -10.17 10.25 -31.25
CA LEU A 463 -10.64 11.31 -30.34
C LEU A 463 -10.00 12.63 -30.77
N ASP A 464 -10.82 13.64 -31.01
CA ASP A 464 -10.32 14.98 -31.28
C ASP A 464 -10.06 15.69 -29.95
N VAL A 465 -8.82 16.14 -29.76
CA VAL A 465 -8.33 16.70 -28.50
C VAL A 465 -7.72 18.07 -28.78
N ALA A 466 -8.17 19.10 -28.06
CA ALA A 466 -7.66 20.46 -28.21
C ALA A 466 -6.95 20.91 -26.95
N VAL A 467 -5.72 21.39 -27.11
CA VAL A 467 -4.88 21.93 -26.03
C VAL A 467 -4.79 23.43 -26.23
N ALA A 468 -5.52 24.20 -25.41
CA ALA A 468 -5.57 25.65 -25.56
C ALA A 468 -4.27 26.33 -25.10
N GLN A 469 -3.77 25.95 -23.93
CA GLN A 469 -2.53 26.43 -23.34
C GLN A 469 -1.93 25.32 -22.48
N LEU A 470 -0.60 25.21 -22.48
CA LEU A 470 0.11 24.39 -21.52
C LEU A 470 0.70 25.32 -20.46
N PRO A 471 0.56 24.99 -19.17
CA PRO A 471 1.29 25.72 -18.15
C PRO A 471 2.80 25.60 -18.46
N PRO A 472 3.60 26.66 -18.23
CA PRO A 472 5.04 26.54 -18.34
C PRO A 472 5.47 25.35 -17.48
N LEU A 473 6.30 24.46 -18.03
CA LEU A 473 6.80 23.26 -17.34
C LEU A 473 7.36 23.66 -15.97
N ALA A 474 6.55 23.49 -14.92
CA ALA A 474 6.95 23.73 -13.54
C ALA A 474 7.67 22.50 -12.94
N TYR A 475 8.03 21.54 -13.78
CA TYR A 475 8.90 20.43 -13.41
C TYR A 475 10.36 20.88 -13.49
N GLU A 476 10.83 21.60 -12.46
CA GLU A 476 12.17 21.32 -11.99
C GLU A 476 12.15 19.90 -11.43
N LEU A 477 12.32 18.89 -12.29
CA LEU A 477 12.78 17.59 -11.79
C LEU A 477 14.00 17.91 -10.92
N PRO A 478 14.10 17.39 -9.67
CA PRO A 478 15.34 17.47 -8.95
C PRO A 478 16.38 16.76 -9.81
N ARG A 479 17.14 17.54 -10.59
CA ARG A 479 18.22 17.06 -11.44
C ARG A 479 19.34 16.63 -10.49
N GLN A 480 19.18 15.46 -9.88
CA GLN A 480 20.35 14.65 -9.57
C GLN A 480 20.85 14.14 -10.91
N SER A 481 21.61 14.99 -11.60
CA SER A 481 22.50 14.53 -12.66
C SER A 481 23.52 13.62 -11.99
N ILE A 482 23.24 12.32 -11.95
CA ILE A 482 24.29 11.34 -11.74
C ILE A 482 25.08 11.38 -13.05
N PRO A 483 26.33 11.86 -13.06
CA PRO A 483 27.13 11.89 -14.28
C PRO A 483 27.49 10.46 -14.64
N ILE A 484 26.58 9.79 -15.33
CA ILE A 484 26.86 8.50 -15.94
C ILE A 484 27.55 8.82 -17.26
N PRO A 485 28.74 8.28 -17.53
CA PRO A 485 29.40 8.47 -18.82
C PRO A 485 28.58 7.75 -19.89
N VAL A 486 27.61 8.47 -20.48
CA VAL A 486 26.83 8.03 -21.63
C VAL A 486 27.44 8.68 -22.86
N SER A 487 27.92 7.87 -23.80
CA SER A 487 28.22 8.36 -25.15
C SER A 487 26.99 8.11 -26.01
N ALA A 488 26.40 9.15 -26.57
CA ALA A 488 25.32 9.06 -27.54
C ALA A 488 25.74 9.70 -28.86
N SER A 489 25.37 9.08 -29.97
CA SER A 489 25.51 9.62 -31.31
C SER A 489 24.19 9.45 -32.05
N ALA A 490 23.69 10.52 -32.66
CA ALA A 490 22.54 10.48 -33.53
C ALA A 490 23.02 10.57 -34.99
N THR A 491 22.61 9.61 -35.81
CA THR A 491 22.83 9.65 -37.25
C THR A 491 21.49 9.97 -37.91
N LEU A 492 21.46 11.07 -38.66
CA LEU A 492 20.36 11.46 -39.52
C LEU A 492 20.76 11.07 -40.95
N ASP A 493 19.91 10.33 -41.66
CA ASP A 493 20.14 10.12 -43.09
C ASP A 493 19.63 11.35 -43.85
N LYS A 494 20.56 12.27 -44.18
CA LYS A 494 20.22 13.62 -44.66
C LYS A 494 20.07 13.71 -46.17
N ASP A 495 20.47 12.68 -46.90
CA ASP A 495 20.78 12.82 -48.32
C ASP A 495 19.55 12.69 -49.24
N ALA A 496 18.33 12.56 -48.69
CA ALA A 496 17.12 12.33 -49.50
C ALA A 496 15.81 12.94 -48.95
N LEU A 497 15.85 13.91 -48.03
CA LEU A 497 14.62 14.38 -47.37
C LEU A 497 14.04 15.64 -48.02
N GLU A 498 12.81 15.54 -48.51
CA GLU A 498 12.00 16.71 -48.89
C GLU A 498 11.26 17.30 -47.68
N PRO A 499 10.96 18.62 -47.67
CA PRO A 499 10.15 19.23 -46.62
C PRO A 499 8.82 18.49 -46.41
N GLY A 500 8.57 18.04 -45.18
CA GLY A 500 7.36 17.30 -44.81
C GLY A 500 7.49 15.78 -44.85
N GLN A 501 8.64 15.23 -45.25
CA GLN A 501 8.91 13.79 -45.14
C GLN A 501 9.34 13.41 -43.71
N PRO A 502 8.92 12.23 -43.20
CA PRO A 502 9.39 11.71 -41.93
C PRO A 502 10.91 11.46 -41.99
N VAL A 503 11.60 11.79 -40.92
CA VAL A 503 13.05 11.61 -40.80
C VAL A 503 13.35 10.47 -39.83
N ASP A 504 14.08 9.46 -40.31
CA ASP A 504 14.56 8.40 -39.45
C ASP A 504 15.86 8.84 -38.76
N VAL A 505 15.83 8.89 -37.42
CA VAL A 505 17.00 9.18 -36.59
C VAL A 505 17.45 7.90 -35.91
N THR A 506 18.67 7.45 -36.20
CA THR A 506 19.27 6.35 -35.46
C THR A 506 20.08 6.89 -34.30
N ILE A 507 19.62 6.65 -33.07
CA ILE A 507 20.34 7.02 -31.85
C ILE A 507 21.09 5.79 -31.35
N THR A 508 22.41 5.84 -31.41
CA THR A 508 23.27 4.85 -30.77
C THR A 508 23.76 5.43 -29.45
N TRP A 509 23.53 4.71 -28.36
CA TRP A 509 24.01 5.10 -27.05
C TRP A 509 24.78 3.96 -26.38
N ARG A 510 25.72 4.30 -25.52
CA ARG A 510 26.51 3.35 -24.74
C ARG A 510 26.74 3.89 -23.35
N LEU A 511 26.47 3.04 -22.36
CA LEU A 511 26.88 3.26 -20.97
C LEU A 511 28.36 2.89 -20.81
N GLY A 512 29.12 3.77 -20.17
CA GLY A 512 30.50 3.49 -19.76
C GLY A 512 30.57 2.52 -18.58
N GLU A 513 29.54 2.45 -17.74
CA GLU A 513 29.43 1.56 -16.59
C GLU A 513 28.02 0.96 -16.46
N PRO A 514 27.85 -0.24 -15.87
CA PRO A 514 26.53 -0.83 -15.64
C PRO A 514 25.67 0.03 -14.70
N LEU A 515 24.40 0.21 -15.05
CA LEU A 515 23.43 0.82 -14.15
C LEU A 515 23.19 -0.09 -12.94
N THR A 516 23.16 0.51 -11.74
CA THR A 516 22.82 -0.19 -10.48
C THR A 516 21.34 -0.06 -10.10
N VAL A 517 20.58 0.66 -10.92
CA VAL A 517 19.15 0.95 -10.76
C VAL A 517 18.45 0.80 -12.10
N ASP A 518 17.16 0.45 -12.10
CA ASP A 518 16.33 0.57 -13.28
C ASP A 518 16.21 2.05 -13.65
N ALA A 519 16.42 2.39 -14.93
CA ALA A 519 16.39 3.76 -15.42
C ALA A 519 15.79 3.80 -16.83
N ASP A 520 15.00 4.84 -17.08
CA ASP A 520 14.46 5.13 -18.40
C ASP A 520 15.42 6.06 -19.15
N LEU A 521 15.71 5.73 -20.40
CA LEU A 521 16.45 6.61 -21.31
C LEU A 521 15.45 7.55 -22.01
N ASP A 522 15.49 8.82 -21.64
CA ASP A 522 14.76 9.87 -22.35
C ASP A 522 15.70 10.57 -23.35
N VAL A 523 15.25 10.73 -24.60
CA VAL A 523 16.00 11.40 -25.66
C VAL A 523 15.19 12.58 -26.18
N GLN A 524 15.72 13.78 -25.96
CA GLN A 524 15.07 15.03 -26.34
C GLN A 524 15.81 15.71 -27.51
N TRP A 525 15.05 16.19 -28.49
CA TRP A 525 15.57 17.04 -29.56
C TRP A 525 15.37 18.51 -29.17
N GLN A 526 16.46 19.21 -28.88
CA GLN A 526 16.41 20.66 -28.70
C GLN A 526 16.66 21.35 -30.05
N ASN A 527 15.67 22.11 -30.53
CA ASN A 527 15.91 23.09 -31.59
C ASN A 527 16.86 24.16 -31.02
N ALA A 528 18.06 24.25 -31.58
CA ALA A 528 19.02 25.30 -31.27
C ALA A 528 18.74 26.58 -32.07
#